data_AF-A0A917TG04-F1
#
_entry.id   AF-A0A917TG04-F1
#
_cell.length_a   1.000
_cell.length_b   1.000
_cell.length_c   1.000
_cell.angle_alpha   90.00
_cell.angle_beta   90.00
_cell.angle_gamma   90.00
#
_symmetry.space_group_name_H-M   'P 1'
#
loop_
_entity.id
_entity.type
_entity.pdbx_description
1 polymer ?
#
loop_
_entity_poly.entity_id
_entity_poly.type
_entity_poly.pdbx_seq_one_letter_code
_entity_poly.pdbx_strand_id
1 'polypeptide(L)' 'MTTQIAVRLPDEIVEYVDALVAAGAARSRAAVVLRALERDRQEHMAERDARIYAALQGDDRDDFDGMASWSVRQSMDID' A
#
# COMPACT_ATOMS: atom_id res chain seq x y z
N MET A 1 17.33 8.56 -6.55
CA MET A 1 17.69 8.02 -7.88
C MET A 1 16.39 7.77 -8.63
N THR A 2 16.28 8.21 -9.89
CA THR A 2 15.14 7.91 -10.76
C THR A 2 15.63 7.13 -11.98
N THR A 3 14.81 6.21 -12.47
CA THR A 3 15.10 5.42 -13.68
C THR A 3 14.05 5.75 -14.73
N GLN A 4 14.48 6.01 -15.96
CA GLN A 4 13.57 6.26 -17.07
C GLN A 4 13.24 4.95 -17.80
N ILE A 5 11.97 4.77 -18.13
CA ILE A 5 11.47 3.63 -18.88
C ILE A 5 10.63 4.11 -20.08
N ALA A 6 10.58 3.31 -21.15
CA ALA A 6 9.64 3.51 -22.25
C ALA A 6 8.45 2.56 -22.06
N VAL A 7 7.24 3.10 -22.06
CA VAL A 7 5.99 2.33 -21.85
C VAL A 7 5.05 2.62 -23.01
N ARG A 8 4.39 1.57 -23.52
CA ARG A 8 3.31 1.71 -24.50
C ARG A 8 1.99 1.86 -23.75
N LEU A 9 1.26 2.92 -24.06
CA LEU A 9 -0.06 3.22 -23.52
C LEU A 9 -1.01 3.48 -24.70
N PRO A 10 -2.32 3.25 -24.52
CA PRO A 10 -3.31 3.70 -25.49
C PRO A 10 -3.23 5.21 -25.73
N ASP A 11 -3.43 5.64 -26.97
CA ASP A 11 -3.27 7.05 -27.37
C ASP A 11 -4.19 7.97 -26.57
N GLU A 12 -5.43 7.55 -26.30
CA GLU A 12 -6.41 8.25 -25.47
C GLU A 12 -5.89 8.56 -24.05
N ILE A 13 -5.09 7.67 -23.47
CA ILE A 13 -4.50 7.86 -22.14
C ILE A 13 -3.34 8.87 -22.22
N VAL A 14 -2.55 8.81 -23.29
CA VAL A 14 -1.47 9.78 -23.52
C VAL A 14 -2.04 11.19 -23.71
N GLU A 15 -3.10 11.32 -24.51
CA GLU A 15 -3.81 12.58 -24.73
C GLU A 15 -4.36 13.15 -23.42
N TYR A 16 -4.95 12.32 -22.56
CA TYR A 16 -5.42 12.75 -21.24
C TYR A 16 -4.28 13.27 -20.36
N VAL A 17 -3.16 12.55 -20.30
CA VAL A 17 -1.98 12.97 -19.53
C VAL A 17 -1.44 14.30 -20.06
N ASP A 18 -1.45 14.48 -21.38
CA ASP A 18 -1.02 15.72 -22.03
C ASP A 18 -1.93 16.90 -21.73
N ALA A 19 -3.24 16.69 -21.77
CA ALA A 19 -4.21 17.70 -21.40
C ALA A 19 -4.02 18.19 -19.95
N LEU A 20 -3.72 17.28 -19.02
CA LEU A 20 -3.45 17.63 -17.61
C LEU A 20 -2.19 18.47 -17.42
N VAL A 21 -1.13 18.19 -18.18
CA VAL A 21 0.10 18.98 -18.15
C VAL A 21 -0.13 20.34 -18.80
N ALA A 22 -0.82 20.37 -19.95
CA ALA A 22 -1.15 21.61 -20.66
C ALA A 22 -2.06 22.54 -19.84
N ALA A 23 -3.00 21.97 -19.07
CA ALA A 23 -3.86 22.70 -18.14
C ALA A 23 -3.13 23.18 -16.86
N GLY A 24 -1.84 22.84 -16.69
CA GLY A 24 -1.06 23.20 -15.51
C GLY A 24 -1.39 22.39 -14.25
N ALA A 25 -2.27 21.39 -14.34
CA ALA A 25 -2.63 20.51 -13.22
C ALA A 25 -1.48 19.57 -12.81
N ALA A 26 -0.46 19.43 -13.65
CA ALA A 26 0.74 18.65 -13.39
C ALA A 26 2.00 19.33 -13.94
N ARG A 27 3.12 19.23 -13.20
CA ARG A 27 4.41 19.77 -13.64
C ARG A 27 5.08 18.96 -14.77
N SER A 28 4.69 17.70 -14.97
CA SER A 28 5.21 16.83 -16.03
C SER A 28 4.33 15.58 -16.22
N ARG A 29 4.44 14.91 -17.36
CA ARG A 29 3.78 13.61 -17.62
C ARG A 29 4.15 12.57 -16.57
N ALA A 30 5.43 12.52 -16.18
CA ALA A 30 5.91 11.63 -15.14
C ALA A 30 5.25 11.90 -13.77
N ALA A 31 4.95 13.16 -13.44
CA ALA A 31 4.24 13.51 -12.20
C ALA A 31 2.76 13.08 -12.22
N VAL A 32 2.12 13.04 -13.40
CA VAL A 32 0.78 12.46 -13.54
C VAL A 32 0.83 10.95 -13.33
N VAL A 33 1.73 10.28 -14.03
CA VAL A 33 1.91 8.82 -13.95
C VAL A 33 2.28 8.39 -12.54
N LEU A 34 3.21 9.09 -11.88
CA LEU A 34 3.60 8.79 -10.51
C LEU A 34 2.42 8.91 -9.54
N ARG A 35 1.62 9.98 -9.63
CA ARG A 35 0.43 10.15 -8.78
C ARG A 35 -0.60 9.04 -9.00
N ALA A 36 -0.80 8.61 -10.24
CA ALA A 36 -1.69 7.49 -10.54
C ALA A 36 -1.17 6.17 -9.96
N LEU A 37 0.13 5.89 -10.11
CA LEU A 37 0.78 4.69 -9.57
C LEU A 37 0.83 4.68 -8.04
N GLU A 38 1.00 5.84 -7.39
CA GLU A 38 0.96 5.95 -5.93
C GLU A 38 -0.42 5.64 -5.38
N ARG A 39 -1.48 6.09 -6.06
CA ARG A 39 -2.86 5.77 -5.70
C ARG A 39 -3.14 4.28 -5.83
N ASP A 40 -2.74 3.68 -6.94
CA ASP A 40 -2.84 2.22 -7.19
C ASP A 40 -2.06 1.41 -6.14
N ARG A 41 -0.83 1.84 -5.82
CA ARG A 41 -0.01 1.19 -4.80
C ARG A 41 -0.66 1.24 -3.42
N GLN A 42 -1.29 2.35 -3.04
CA GLN A 42 -1.99 2.45 -1.75
C GLN A 42 -3.11 1.41 -1.64
N GLU A 43 -3.83 1.16 -2.72
CA GLU A 43 -4.91 0.16 -2.78
C GLU A 43 -4.34 -1.27 -2.66
N HIS A 44 -3.24 -1.57 -3.35
CA HIS A 44 -2.62 -2.90 -3.31
C HIS A 44 -1.86 -3.23 -2.01
N MET A 45 -1.37 -2.24 -1.27
CA MET A 45 -0.66 -2.48 0.00
C MET A 45 -1.59 -3.01 1.09
N ALA A 46 -2.82 -2.49 1.18
CA ALA A 46 -3.80 -2.98 2.15
C ALA A 46 -4.17 -4.45 1.92
N GLU A 47 -4.32 -4.87 0.65
CA GLU A 47 -4.63 -6.26 0.31
C GLU A 47 -3.46 -7.21 0.55
N ARG A 48 -2.24 -6.77 0.23
CA ARG A 48 -1.04 -7.60 0.38
C ARG A 48 -0.69 -7.80 1.85
N ASP A 49 -0.83 -6.76 2.66
CA ASP A 49 -0.64 -6.86 4.11
C ASP A 49 -1.73 -7.72 4.73
N ALA A 50 -3.01 -7.57 4.36
CA ALA A 50 -4.08 -8.46 4.84
C ALA A 50 -3.80 -9.94 4.52
N ARG A 51 -3.24 -10.25 3.34
CA ARG A 51 -2.83 -11.62 2.98
C ARG A 51 -1.63 -12.11 3.78
N ILE A 52 -0.64 -11.25 4.05
CA ILE A 52 0.51 -11.58 4.90
C ILE A 52 0.06 -11.83 6.34
N TYR A 53 -0.76 -10.95 6.92
CA TYR A 53 -1.36 -11.15 8.25
C TYR A 53 -2.26 -12.38 8.31
N ALA A 54 -3.07 -12.65 7.29
CA ALA A 54 -3.89 -13.87 7.22
C ALA A 54 -3.03 -15.15 7.08
N ALA A 55 -1.90 -15.08 6.37
CA ALA A 55 -0.96 -16.19 6.25
C ALA A 55 -0.20 -16.44 7.57
N LEU A 56 0.15 -15.39 8.32
CA LEU A 56 0.78 -15.47 9.64
C LEU A 56 -0.20 -15.94 10.74
N GLN A 57 -1.48 -15.59 10.67
CA GLN A 57 -2.50 -16.09 11.60
C GLN A 57 -2.83 -17.59 11.43
N GLY A 58 -2.26 -18.24 10.41
CA GLY A 58 -2.40 -19.68 10.19
C GLY A 58 -1.56 -20.57 11.12
N ASP A 59 -0.52 -20.02 11.76
CA ASP A 59 0.50 -20.83 12.47
C ASP A 59 0.64 -20.49 13.98
N ASP A 60 0.22 -19.30 14.43
CA ASP A 60 0.44 -18.82 15.81
C ASP A 60 -0.84 -18.75 16.68
N ARG A 61 -1.85 -19.59 16.43
CA ARG A 61 -3.00 -19.65 17.36
C ARG A 61 -2.64 -20.21 18.73
N ASP A 62 -1.55 -20.98 18.83
CA ASP A 62 -1.07 -21.52 20.11
C ASP A 62 -0.21 -20.51 20.91
N ASP A 63 0.43 -19.52 20.26
CA ASP A 63 1.27 -18.52 20.96
C ASP A 63 0.43 -17.36 21.55
N PHE A 64 -0.69 -17.02 20.92
CA PHE A 64 -1.64 -16.01 21.45
C PHE A 64 -2.40 -16.48 22.70
N ASP A 65 -2.70 -17.78 22.82
CA ASP A 65 -3.27 -18.36 24.06
C ASP A 65 -2.25 -18.30 25.22
N GLY A 66 -0.96 -18.43 24.90
CA GLY A 66 0.15 -18.21 25.84
C GLY A 66 0.16 -16.79 26.41
N MET A 67 0.06 -15.77 25.55
CA MET A 67 -0.03 -14.36 25.96
C MET A 67 -1.30 -14.07 26.78
N ALA A 68 -2.46 -14.60 26.37
CA ALA A 68 -3.71 -14.43 27.12
C ALA A 68 -3.62 -15.06 28.53
N SER A 69 -3.02 -16.24 28.64
CA SER A 69 -2.80 -16.91 29.94
C SER A 69 -1.81 -16.15 30.84
N TRP A 70 -0.80 -15.51 30.26
CA TRP A 70 0.18 -14.69 30.98
C TRP A 70 -0.45 -13.38 31.50
N SER A 71 -1.29 -12.73 30.69
CA SER A 71 -2.04 -11.52 31.09
C SER A 71 -3.03 -11.78 32.24
N VAL A 72 -3.68 -12.95 32.25
CA VAL A 72 -4.57 -13.37 33.36
C VAL A 72 -3.78 -13.67 34.64
N ARG A 73 -2.56 -14.21 34.53
CA ARG A 73 -1.68 -14.45 35.68
C ARG A 73 -1.07 -13.17 36.25
N GLN A 74 -0.92 -12.15 35.42
CA GLN A 74 -0.52 -10.80 35.81
C GLN A 74 -1.73 -9.91 36.11
N SER A 75 -2.79 -10.46 36.69
CA SER A 75 -3.89 -9.67 37.25
C SER A 75 -3.34 -8.73 38.34
N MET A 76 -3.06 -7.50 37.91
CA MET A 76 -3.26 -6.25 38.63
C MET A 76 -2.73 -6.21 40.07
N ASP A 77 -1.41 -6.23 40.22
CA ASP A 77 -0.78 -5.48 41.30
C ASP A 77 -0.65 -4.03 40.79
N ILE A 78 -1.76 -3.30 40.93
CA ILE A 78 -1.81 -1.84 40.78
C ILE A 78 -2.17 -1.33 42.17
N ASP A 79 -1.15 -1.14 43.01
CA ASP A 79 -1.20 -0.26 44.19
C ASP A 79 -0.60 1.11 43.81
#